data_AF-E9GA55-F1
#
_entry.id   AF-E9GA55-F1
#
_cell.length_a   1.000
_cell.length_b   1.000
_cell.length_c   1.000
_cell.angle_alpha   90.00
_cell.angle_beta   90.00
_cell.angle_gamma   90.00
#
_symmetry.space_group_name_H-M   'P 1'
#
loop_
_entity.id
_entity.type
_entity.pdbx_description
1 polymer ?
#
loop_
_entity_poly.entity_id
_entity_poly.type
_entity_poly.pdbx_seq_one_letter_code
_entity_poly.pdbx_strand_id
1 'polypeptide(L)'
;MGSLSRPFHSVGLGDEEIFCLSFSPYEWSKNFLAIGTENKVVVANVQYENDEIQFNVIREFHHFCPVVSLSWSALSSSDTVPKVCKFATAGIDGKIRIYTSDLAQSENVLELSGHADNVNSIAFQPDINEKFLISTSDDFTCKIWSTETGDLLKTIPLQSSGMAVRFNPSEPSKFLVMEKSGVTRIFSTLNFSPVTSLGNNFSCQDPALDADWSSCNPTHIATSLGGRIQNWDLESLRLPEDTTTVSCEMVRKVRFHSTIDTFIAVLGSPGPVVTVLRSLGPVMITDSLMAASDLSWHYSLPLLAVANDRSVRFWKLLQK
;
A
#
# COMPACT_ATOMS: atom_id res chain seq x y z
N MET A 1 3.66 -9.30 -27.60
CA MET A 1 2.50 -8.40 -27.46
C MET A 1 1.49 -9.08 -26.55
N GLY A 2 1.65 -8.93 -25.24
CA GLY A 2 0.66 -9.41 -24.27
C GLY A 2 -0.38 -8.32 -24.09
N SER A 3 -1.51 -8.40 -24.80
CA SER A 3 -2.68 -7.60 -24.44
C SER A 3 -3.31 -8.23 -23.21
N LEU A 4 -3.64 -7.45 -22.18
CA LEU A 4 -4.71 -7.89 -21.29
C LEU A 4 -6.06 -7.46 -21.85
N SER A 5 -7.03 -8.35 -21.73
CA SER A 5 -8.44 -8.07 -21.86
C SER A 5 -8.85 -6.95 -20.90
N ARG A 6 -9.93 -6.23 -21.25
CA ARG A 6 -10.70 -5.39 -20.32
C ARG A 6 -10.83 -6.07 -18.94
N PRO A 7 -11.02 -5.32 -17.84
CA PRO A 7 -11.27 -5.90 -16.53
C PRO A 7 -12.29 -7.03 -16.65
N PHE A 8 -11.92 -8.23 -16.22
CA PHE A 8 -12.72 -9.43 -16.47
C PHE A 8 -13.85 -9.58 -15.46
N HIS A 9 -13.75 -8.88 -14.33
CA HIS A 9 -14.77 -8.84 -13.30
C HIS A 9 -14.80 -7.46 -12.63
N SER A 10 -16.00 -7.05 -12.20
CA SER A 10 -16.23 -5.78 -11.50
C SER A 10 -17.30 -5.98 -10.44
N VAL A 11 -17.02 -5.52 -9.22
CA VAL A 11 -17.94 -5.59 -8.09
C VAL A 11 -18.28 -4.17 -7.66
N GLY A 12 -19.56 -3.81 -7.63
CA GLY A 12 -20.02 -2.54 -7.07
C GLY A 12 -20.30 -2.66 -5.58
N LEU A 13 -19.94 -1.64 -4.79
CA LEU A 13 -20.22 -1.57 -3.35
C LEU A 13 -21.43 -0.68 -3.02
N GLY A 14 -22.36 -0.54 -3.96
CA GLY A 14 -23.52 0.35 -3.82
C GLY A 14 -23.19 1.79 -4.20
N ASP A 15 -23.64 2.73 -3.37
CA ASP A 15 -23.55 4.18 -3.65
C ASP A 15 -22.31 4.86 -3.04
N GLU A 16 -21.48 4.14 -2.31
CA GLU A 16 -20.31 4.69 -1.60
C GLU A 16 -19.07 4.75 -2.51
N GLU A 17 -18.34 5.88 -2.45
CA GLU A 17 -17.05 6.06 -3.12
C GLU A 17 -15.93 5.32 -2.37
N ILE A 18 -15.05 4.68 -3.13
CA ILE A 18 -13.91 3.93 -2.63
C ILE A 18 -12.65 4.80 -2.69
N PHE A 19 -12.05 5.08 -1.53
CA PHE A 19 -10.87 5.92 -1.42
C PHE A 19 -9.56 5.12 -1.43
N CYS A 20 -9.57 3.93 -0.82
CA CYS A 20 -8.41 3.05 -0.80
C CYS A 20 -8.82 1.57 -0.74
N LEU A 21 -7.93 0.68 -1.19
CA LEU A 21 -8.10 -0.76 -1.01
C LEU A 21 -6.76 -1.43 -0.74
N SER A 22 -6.80 -2.59 -0.09
CA SER A 22 -5.60 -3.38 0.16
C SER A 22 -5.95 -4.85 0.34
N PHE A 23 -5.35 -5.71 -0.48
CA PHE A 23 -5.29 -7.14 -0.19
C PHE A 23 -4.35 -7.38 0.98
N SER A 24 -4.67 -8.40 1.77
CA SER A 24 -3.74 -8.85 2.80
C SER A 24 -2.46 -9.42 2.19
N PRO A 25 -1.28 -8.94 2.61
CA PRO A 25 -0.01 -9.44 2.13
C PRO A 25 0.46 -10.69 2.90
N TYR A 26 -0.40 -11.31 3.72
CA TYR A 26 -0.05 -12.45 4.58
C TYR A 26 -0.76 -13.73 4.17
N GLU A 27 -0.08 -14.86 4.32
CA GLU A 27 -0.58 -16.17 3.89
C GLU A 27 -1.91 -16.56 4.57
N TRP A 28 -2.03 -16.36 5.89
CA TRP A 28 -3.19 -16.79 6.67
C TRP A 28 -4.45 -15.94 6.46
N SER A 29 -4.30 -14.78 5.82
CA SER A 29 -5.39 -13.89 5.43
C SER A 29 -5.36 -13.52 3.95
N LYS A 30 -4.70 -14.33 3.11
CA LYS A 30 -4.38 -14.06 1.69
C LYS A 30 -5.56 -13.62 0.81
N ASN A 31 -6.78 -14.06 1.15
CA ASN A 31 -7.99 -13.76 0.41
C ASN A 31 -8.75 -12.53 0.96
N PHE A 32 -8.28 -11.93 2.06
CA PHE A 32 -8.90 -10.73 2.61
C PHE A 32 -8.56 -9.51 1.75
N LEU A 33 -9.60 -8.77 1.40
CA LEU A 33 -9.53 -7.47 0.77
C LEU A 33 -10.23 -6.46 1.67
N ALA A 34 -9.50 -5.45 2.12
CA ALA A 34 -10.06 -4.31 2.85
C ALA A 34 -10.29 -3.17 1.87
N ILE A 35 -11.43 -2.51 2.00
CA ILE A 35 -11.86 -1.43 1.12
C ILE A 35 -12.34 -0.29 2.00
N GLY A 36 -11.65 0.84 1.95
CA GLY A 36 -11.97 2.04 2.70
C GLY A 36 -12.89 2.95 1.89
N THR A 37 -14.04 3.29 2.47
CA THR A 37 -15.01 4.23 1.90
C THR A 37 -15.05 5.53 2.71
N GLU A 38 -16.09 6.35 2.51
CA GLU A 38 -16.28 7.62 3.22
C GLU A 38 -16.47 7.45 4.74
N ASN A 39 -17.13 6.36 5.17
CA ASN A 39 -17.54 6.19 6.57
C ASN A 39 -17.46 4.74 7.06
N LYS A 40 -16.84 3.84 6.29
CA LYS A 40 -16.61 2.46 6.74
C LYS A 40 -15.42 1.82 6.05
N VAL A 41 -14.98 0.71 6.62
CA VAL A 41 -14.07 -0.23 5.97
C VAL A 41 -14.82 -1.54 5.76
N VAL A 42 -14.94 -1.95 4.50
CA VAL A 42 -15.53 -3.24 4.12
C VAL A 42 -14.39 -4.25 4.02
N VAL A 43 -14.49 -5.34 4.78
CA VAL A 43 -13.58 -6.48 4.65
C VAL A 43 -14.31 -7.62 3.94
N ALA A 44 -13.79 -8.01 2.78
CA ALA A 44 -14.33 -9.07 1.94
C ALA A 44 -13.34 -10.23 1.80
N ASN A 45 -13.88 -11.44 1.63
CA ASN A 45 -13.15 -12.63 1.19
C ASN A 45 -13.28 -12.72 -0.33
N VAL A 46 -12.15 -12.66 -1.03
CA VAL A 46 -12.08 -12.76 -2.49
C VAL A 46 -11.46 -14.09 -2.86
N GLN A 47 -12.26 -14.98 -3.42
CA GLN A 47 -11.80 -16.26 -3.94
C GLN A 47 -11.85 -16.22 -5.46
N TYR A 48 -10.97 -17.00 -6.08
CA TYR A 48 -10.87 -17.08 -7.53
C TYR A 48 -10.75 -18.54 -7.94
N GLU A 49 -11.80 -19.05 -8.57
CA GLU A 49 -11.92 -20.43 -9.02
C GLU A 49 -12.60 -20.45 -10.39
N ASN A 50 -12.15 -21.33 -11.29
CA ASN A 50 -12.77 -21.52 -12.62
C ASN A 50 -12.94 -20.23 -13.45
N ASP A 51 -11.95 -19.33 -13.41
CA ASP A 51 -11.98 -18.01 -14.07
C ASP A 51 -13.05 -17.03 -13.54
N GLU A 52 -13.70 -17.33 -12.43
CA GLU A 52 -14.68 -16.46 -11.77
C GLU A 52 -14.18 -15.96 -10.41
N ILE A 53 -14.55 -14.73 -10.05
CA ILE A 53 -14.28 -14.16 -8.73
C ILE A 53 -15.53 -14.32 -7.87
N GLN A 54 -15.36 -14.95 -6.71
CA GLN A 54 -16.35 -14.95 -5.65
C GLN A 54 -15.98 -13.87 -4.64
N PHE A 55 -16.79 -12.82 -4.59
CA PHE A 55 -16.61 -11.69 -3.69
C PHE A 55 -17.66 -11.76 -2.57
N ASN A 56 -17.21 -12.06 -1.35
CA ASN A 56 -18.09 -12.21 -0.19
C ASN A 56 -17.72 -11.19 0.88
N VAL A 57 -18.60 -10.23 1.17
CA VAL A 57 -18.40 -9.30 2.28
C VAL A 57 -18.49 -10.07 3.60
N ILE A 58 -17.42 -10.02 4.40
CA ILE A 58 -17.35 -10.71 5.69
C ILE A 58 -17.91 -9.81 6.79
N ARG A 59 -17.43 -8.56 6.83
CA ARG A 59 -17.78 -7.59 7.86
C ARG A 59 -17.57 -6.16 7.38
N GLU A 60 -18.36 -5.25 7.91
CA GLU A 60 -18.19 -3.80 7.75
C GLU A 60 -17.78 -3.21 9.10
N PHE A 61 -16.80 -2.32 9.09
CA PHE A 61 -16.27 -1.62 10.27
C PHE A 61 -16.58 -0.14 10.14
N HIS A 62 -17.25 0.43 11.13
CA HIS A 62 -17.61 1.85 11.09
C HIS A 62 -16.36 2.73 11.19
N HIS A 63 -16.29 3.76 10.35
CA HIS A 63 -15.23 4.76 10.34
C HIS A 63 -15.84 6.17 10.29
N PHE A 64 -15.22 7.16 10.93
CA PHE A 64 -15.85 8.48 11.12
C PHE A 64 -15.58 9.48 9.98
N CYS A 65 -14.69 9.13 9.05
CA CYS A 65 -14.23 10.00 7.98
C CYS A 65 -13.66 9.17 6.80
N PRO A 66 -13.38 9.78 5.63
CA PRO A 66 -12.78 9.05 4.52
C PRO A 66 -11.45 8.39 4.89
N VAL A 67 -11.31 7.12 4.54
CA VAL A 67 -10.09 6.34 4.79
C VAL A 67 -9.08 6.61 3.68
N VAL A 68 -7.90 7.11 4.06
CA VAL A 68 -6.84 7.51 3.13
C VAL A 68 -5.83 6.39 2.90
N SER A 69 -5.55 5.60 3.94
CA SER A 69 -4.57 4.52 3.90
C SER A 69 -4.98 3.35 4.77
N LEU A 70 -4.62 2.14 4.33
CA LEU A 70 -4.88 0.87 5.00
C LEU A 70 -3.58 0.09 5.16
N SER A 71 -3.44 -0.61 6.28
CA SER A 71 -2.37 -1.57 6.48
C SER A 71 -2.86 -2.78 7.26
N TRP A 72 -2.54 -3.98 6.77
CA TRP A 72 -2.89 -5.23 7.42
C TRP A 72 -1.87 -5.60 8.49
N SER A 73 -2.37 -6.17 9.60
CA SER A 73 -1.52 -6.79 10.61
C SER A 73 -1.12 -8.21 10.21
N ALA A 74 0.11 -8.60 10.52
CA ALA A 74 0.62 -9.97 10.31
C ALA A 74 -0.11 -11.01 11.16
N LEU A 75 -0.83 -10.56 12.20
CA LEU A 75 -1.63 -11.40 13.09
C LEU A 75 -3.01 -11.73 12.51
N SER A 76 -3.38 -11.16 11.36
CA SER A 76 -4.64 -11.49 10.71
C SER A 76 -4.63 -12.94 10.23
N SER A 77 -5.67 -13.68 10.60
CA SER A 77 -5.88 -15.06 10.18
C SER A 77 -7.35 -15.32 9.91
N SER A 78 -7.60 -15.92 8.75
CA SER A 78 -8.90 -16.36 8.28
C SER A 78 -9.06 -17.88 8.30
N ASP A 79 -7.94 -18.59 8.11
CA ASP A 79 -7.87 -20.03 7.89
C ASP A 79 -7.71 -20.83 9.20
N THR A 80 -7.29 -20.18 10.29
CA THR A 80 -7.11 -20.82 11.60
C THR A 80 -8.13 -20.36 12.63
N VAL A 81 -8.33 -21.18 13.68
CA VAL A 81 -9.13 -20.80 14.85
C VAL A 81 -8.16 -20.42 15.98
N PRO A 82 -8.32 -19.25 16.63
CA PRO A 82 -9.36 -18.25 16.40
C PRO A 82 -9.15 -17.43 15.11
N LYS A 83 -10.25 -17.04 14.46
CA LYS A 83 -10.20 -16.07 13.38
C LYS A 83 -9.87 -14.70 13.96
N VAL A 84 -8.92 -14.01 13.35
CA VAL A 84 -8.50 -12.67 13.77
C VAL A 84 -8.42 -11.80 12.53
N CYS A 85 -9.11 -10.67 12.55
CA CYS A 85 -8.98 -9.62 11.55
C CYS A 85 -8.42 -8.39 12.26
N LYS A 86 -7.17 -8.06 11.93
CA LYS A 86 -6.49 -6.90 12.50
C LYS A 86 -5.90 -6.04 11.39
N PHE A 87 -6.28 -4.78 11.35
CA PHE A 87 -5.80 -3.82 10.36
C PHE A 87 -5.84 -2.42 10.93
N ALA A 88 -5.13 -1.51 10.28
CA ALA A 88 -5.04 -0.12 10.64
C ALA A 88 -5.52 0.74 9.48
N THR A 89 -6.09 1.87 9.84
CA THR A 89 -6.64 2.87 8.93
C THR A 89 -6.05 4.22 9.29
N ALA A 90 -5.82 5.05 8.28
CA ALA A 90 -5.52 6.46 8.43
C ALA A 90 -6.70 7.27 7.90
N GLY A 91 -7.24 8.17 8.72
CA GLY A 91 -8.31 9.08 8.33
C GLY A 91 -7.79 10.45 7.91
N ILE A 92 -8.63 11.20 7.19
CA ILE A 92 -8.39 12.63 6.91
C ILE A 92 -8.44 13.50 8.18
N ASP A 93 -8.89 12.96 9.31
CA ASP A 93 -8.91 13.63 10.61
C ASP A 93 -7.55 13.58 11.33
N GLY A 94 -6.48 13.12 10.66
CA GLY A 94 -5.13 13.01 11.22
C GLY A 94 -4.98 11.88 12.24
N LYS A 95 -6.00 11.04 12.40
CA LYS A 95 -6.02 9.95 13.37
C LYS A 95 -5.78 8.62 12.68
N ILE A 96 -5.14 7.71 13.42
CA ILE A 96 -4.94 6.32 12.99
C ILE A 96 -5.80 5.44 13.88
N ARG A 97 -6.50 4.47 13.30
CA ARG A 97 -7.33 3.53 14.07
C ARG A 97 -6.91 2.11 13.75
N ILE A 98 -6.61 1.35 14.80
CA ILE A 98 -6.33 -0.08 14.72
C ILE A 98 -7.61 -0.83 15.10
N TYR A 99 -8.15 -1.57 14.14
CA TYR A 99 -9.30 -2.45 14.33
C TYR A 99 -8.81 -3.86 14.63
N THR A 100 -9.38 -4.50 15.65
CA THR A 100 -9.18 -5.93 15.95
C THR A 100 -10.53 -6.59 16.15
N SER A 101 -10.79 -7.68 15.43
CA SER A 101 -12.10 -8.35 15.42
C SER A 101 -11.95 -9.85 15.21
N ASP A 102 -12.82 -10.64 15.84
CA ASP A 102 -12.96 -12.08 15.63
C ASP A 102 -13.80 -12.45 14.39
N LEU A 103 -14.19 -11.45 13.60
CA LEU A 103 -15.12 -11.54 12.46
C LEU A 103 -16.52 -12.03 12.84
N ALA A 104 -16.84 -12.06 14.13
CA ALA A 104 -18.16 -12.41 14.64
C ALA A 104 -18.79 -11.18 15.32
N GLN A 105 -18.67 -11.08 16.64
CA GLN A 105 -19.28 -9.99 17.41
C GLN A 105 -18.24 -9.05 18.00
N SER A 106 -17.05 -9.54 18.35
CA SER A 106 -16.05 -8.70 19.01
C SER A 106 -15.43 -7.71 18.01
N GLU A 107 -15.39 -6.45 18.40
CA GLU A 107 -14.70 -5.40 17.67
C GLU A 107 -14.07 -4.47 18.71
N ASN A 108 -12.77 -4.29 18.62
CA ASN A 108 -12.02 -3.32 19.41
C ASN A 108 -11.35 -2.34 18.46
N VAL A 109 -11.45 -1.07 18.80
CA VAL A 109 -10.83 0.03 18.07
C VAL A 109 -9.88 0.76 19.01
N LEU A 110 -8.60 0.77 18.66
CA LEU A 110 -7.58 1.55 19.33
C LEU A 110 -7.27 2.79 18.48
N GLU A 111 -7.49 3.98 19.04
CA GLU A 111 -7.26 5.25 18.36
C GLU A 111 -5.90 5.82 18.73
N LEU A 112 -5.08 6.11 17.72
CA LEU A 112 -3.78 6.75 17.85
C LEU A 112 -3.91 8.21 17.39
N SER A 113 -3.76 9.12 18.33
CA SER A 113 -3.85 10.56 18.10
C SER A 113 -2.50 11.22 18.34
N GLY A 114 -2.07 12.10 17.42
CA GLY A 114 -0.84 12.88 17.61
C GLY A 114 -0.22 13.46 16.35
N HIS A 115 -0.69 13.10 15.15
CA HIS A 115 -0.42 13.87 13.94
C HIS A 115 -1.24 15.16 13.93
N ALA A 116 -0.64 16.23 13.41
CA ALA A 116 -1.27 17.55 13.35
C ALA A 116 -1.94 17.86 11.99
N ASP A 117 -1.73 16.97 11.02
CA ASP A 117 -2.24 17.08 9.65
C ASP A 117 -2.55 15.67 9.11
N ASN A 118 -2.99 15.58 7.85
CA ASN A 118 -3.36 14.34 7.17
C ASN A 118 -2.27 13.27 7.26
N VAL A 119 -2.68 12.05 7.59
CA VAL A 119 -1.79 10.88 7.58
C VAL A 119 -1.82 10.25 6.19
N ASN A 120 -0.70 10.36 5.48
CA ASN A 120 -0.59 9.93 4.08
C ASN A 120 -0.37 8.42 3.93
N SER A 121 0.34 7.81 4.89
CA SER A 121 0.69 6.40 4.80
C SER A 121 0.93 5.81 6.19
N ILE A 122 0.53 4.55 6.34
CA ILE A 122 0.72 3.74 7.55
C ILE A 122 1.26 2.36 7.17
N ALA A 123 2.03 1.75 8.06
CA ALA A 123 2.51 0.38 7.90
C ALA A 123 2.66 -0.33 9.24
N PHE A 124 2.09 -1.53 9.35
CA PHE A 124 2.46 -2.47 10.40
C PHE A 124 3.81 -3.11 10.13
N GLN A 125 4.54 -3.37 11.20
CA GLN A 125 5.72 -4.23 11.14
C GLN A 125 5.28 -5.66 10.74
N PRO A 126 5.82 -6.24 9.64
CA PRO A 126 5.44 -7.56 9.16
C PRO A 126 6.19 -8.66 9.93
N ASP A 127 6.00 -8.70 11.25
CA ASP A 127 6.61 -9.68 12.15
C ASP A 127 5.52 -10.28 13.06
N ILE A 128 5.68 -11.53 13.49
CA ILE A 128 4.75 -12.19 14.41
C ILE A 128 4.69 -11.49 15.78
N ASN A 129 5.77 -10.80 16.15
CA ASN A 129 5.81 -9.99 17.36
C ASN A 129 5.27 -8.58 17.18
N GLU A 130 4.82 -8.20 15.96
CA GLU A 130 4.27 -6.91 15.53
C GLU A 130 4.20 -5.84 16.63
N LYS A 131 5.33 -5.16 16.88
CA LYS A 131 5.43 -4.20 17.99
C LYS A 131 5.11 -2.77 17.57
N PHE A 132 5.34 -2.49 16.29
CA PHE A 132 5.36 -1.14 15.77
C PHE A 132 4.36 -0.96 14.63
N LEU A 133 3.63 0.15 14.70
CA LEU A 133 2.99 0.76 13.56
C LEU A 133 3.74 2.06 13.26
N ILE A 134 4.05 2.30 12.00
CA ILE A 134 4.73 3.53 11.56
C ILE A 134 3.80 4.31 10.66
N SER A 135 3.78 5.62 10.83
CA SER A 135 2.95 6.53 10.04
C SER A 135 3.72 7.75 9.56
N THR A 136 3.33 8.28 8.41
CA THR A 136 3.88 9.50 7.81
C THR A 136 2.76 10.47 7.46
N SER A 137 3.02 11.77 7.64
CA SER A 137 2.00 12.81 7.50
C SER A 137 2.52 14.06 6.79
N ASP A 138 1.57 14.89 6.34
CA ASP A 138 1.81 16.25 5.88
C ASP A 138 2.28 17.20 7.00
N ASP A 139 2.20 16.78 8.27
CA ASP A 139 2.77 17.53 9.40
C ASP A 139 4.32 17.49 9.48
N PHE A 140 4.97 16.97 8.44
CA PHE A 140 6.42 16.79 8.31
C PHE A 140 7.00 15.87 9.38
N THR A 141 6.23 14.91 9.87
CA THR A 141 6.72 13.90 10.80
C THR A 141 6.45 12.47 10.35
N CYS A 142 7.36 11.58 10.76
CA CYS A 142 7.14 10.15 10.82
C CYS A 142 6.99 9.75 12.29
N LYS A 143 5.92 9.03 12.64
CA LYS A 143 5.64 8.61 14.02
C LYS A 143 5.67 7.10 14.14
N ILE A 144 6.17 6.63 15.27
CA ILE A 144 6.25 5.21 15.63
C ILE A 144 5.36 5.00 16.84
N TRP A 145 4.46 4.04 16.73
CA TRP A 145 3.43 3.74 17.71
C TRP A 145 3.58 2.32 18.23
N SER A 146 3.25 2.10 19.50
CA SER A 146 3.04 0.75 20.03
C SER A 146 1.71 0.21 19.52
N THR A 147 1.73 -0.97 18.91
CA THR A 147 0.51 -1.66 18.45
C THR A 147 -0.29 -2.28 19.59
N GLU A 148 0.31 -2.41 20.78
CA GLU A 148 -0.31 -2.99 21.97
C GLU A 148 -1.01 -1.92 22.81
N THR A 149 -0.30 -0.83 23.12
CA THR A 149 -0.83 0.22 24.02
C THR A 149 -1.40 1.41 23.26
N GLY A 150 -0.99 1.61 22.01
CA GLY A 150 -1.31 2.79 21.23
C GLY A 150 -0.43 4.01 21.54
N ASP A 151 0.56 3.85 22.42
CA ASP A 151 1.43 4.96 22.80
C ASP A 151 2.33 5.41 21.65
N LEU A 152 2.54 6.73 21.56
CA LEU A 152 3.54 7.32 20.68
C LEU A 152 4.94 7.07 21.26
N LEU A 153 5.70 6.18 20.63
CA LEU A 153 7.04 5.77 21.08
C LEU A 153 8.13 6.75 20.62
N LYS A 154 8.02 7.25 19.39
CA LYS A 154 9.00 8.16 18.81
C LYS A 154 8.37 9.03 17.72
N THR A 155 8.84 10.27 17.63
CA THR A 155 8.58 11.17 16.48
C THR A 155 9.90 11.45 15.79
N ILE A 156 9.94 11.29 14.47
CA ILE A 156 11.07 11.58 13.59
C ILE A 156 10.68 12.79 12.73
N PRO A 157 11.38 13.93 12.86
CA PRO A 157 11.15 15.07 11.98
C PRO A 157 11.64 14.77 10.56
N LEU A 158 10.84 15.15 9.58
CA LEU A 158 11.14 15.08 8.15
C LEU A 158 11.46 16.47 7.63
N GLN A 159 12.06 16.55 6.44
CA GLN A 159 12.36 17.82 5.77
C GLN A 159 11.25 18.23 4.80
N SER A 160 10.33 17.32 4.49
CA SER A 160 9.13 17.54 3.68
C SER A 160 8.00 16.61 4.15
N SER A 161 6.79 16.77 3.58
CA SER A 161 5.67 15.85 3.80
C SER A 161 6.10 14.41 3.63
N GLY A 162 5.81 13.57 4.61
CA GLY A 162 6.03 12.13 4.50
C GLY A 162 4.91 11.50 3.68
N MET A 163 5.25 10.94 2.52
CA MET A 163 4.29 10.47 1.52
C MET A 163 4.07 8.96 1.58
N ALA A 164 5.12 8.18 1.85
CA ALA A 164 5.02 6.72 1.93
C ALA A 164 5.88 6.15 3.05
N VAL A 165 5.35 5.14 3.74
CA VAL A 165 6.11 4.29 4.65
C VAL A 165 5.83 2.82 4.33
N ARG A 166 6.87 2.01 4.22
CA ARG A 166 6.76 0.56 3.96
C ARG A 166 7.85 -0.18 4.70
N PHE A 167 7.47 -1.25 5.41
CA PHE A 167 8.44 -2.20 5.92
C PHE A 167 9.01 -3.05 4.78
N ASN A 168 10.26 -3.45 4.94
CA ASN A 168 10.83 -4.45 4.06
C ASN A 168 10.20 -5.81 4.40
N PRO A 169 9.52 -6.48 3.44
CA PRO A 169 8.79 -7.71 3.69
C PRO A 169 9.71 -8.88 4.09
N SER A 170 10.94 -8.90 3.60
CA SER A 170 11.93 -9.94 3.89
C SER A 170 12.77 -9.63 5.12
N GLU A 171 12.96 -8.35 5.44
CA GLU A 171 13.70 -7.89 6.62
C GLU A 171 12.85 -6.92 7.46
N PRO A 172 11.93 -7.42 8.31
CA PRO A 172 11.01 -6.58 9.10
C PRO A 172 11.71 -5.61 10.07
N SER A 173 13.03 -5.75 10.24
CA SER A 173 13.85 -4.83 11.01
C SER A 173 14.14 -3.51 10.28
N LYS A 174 13.83 -3.40 8.99
CA LYS A 174 14.03 -2.20 8.16
C LYS A 174 12.70 -1.68 7.61
N PHE A 175 12.61 -0.37 7.46
CA PHE A 175 11.49 0.29 6.79
C PHE A 175 12.00 1.48 5.99
N LEU A 176 11.30 1.81 4.90
CA LEU A 176 11.52 3.03 4.14
C LEU A 176 10.52 4.10 4.57
N VAL A 177 10.95 5.35 4.47
CA VAL A 177 10.11 6.56 4.55
C VAL A 177 10.46 7.40 3.34
N MET A 178 9.47 7.72 2.53
CA MET A 178 9.63 8.62 1.39
C MET A 178 9.01 9.97 1.67
N GLU A 179 9.77 11.02 1.39
CA GLU A 179 9.34 12.41 1.47
C GLU A 179 8.92 12.95 0.11
N LYS A 180 7.99 13.91 0.10
CA LYS A 180 7.47 14.54 -1.11
C LYS A 180 8.55 15.21 -1.97
N SER A 181 9.66 15.60 -1.34
CA SER A 181 10.86 16.13 -2.00
C SER A 181 11.62 15.11 -2.87
N GLY A 182 11.25 13.82 -2.81
CA GLY A 182 11.93 12.73 -3.53
C GLY A 182 13.02 12.03 -2.73
N VAL A 183 13.28 12.47 -1.50
CA VAL A 183 14.22 11.78 -0.60
C VAL A 183 13.54 10.58 0.02
N THR A 184 14.09 9.38 -0.20
CA THR A 184 13.65 8.15 0.45
C THR A 184 14.71 7.69 1.44
N ARG A 185 14.37 7.63 2.73
CA ARG A 185 15.28 7.20 3.80
C ARG A 185 14.89 5.82 4.28
N ILE A 186 15.90 4.98 4.51
CA ILE A 186 15.71 3.67 5.12
C ILE A 186 16.16 3.74 6.56
N PHE A 187 15.35 3.20 7.45
CA PHE A 187 15.55 3.22 8.89
C PHE A 187 15.61 1.80 9.44
N SER A 188 16.31 1.64 10.55
CA SER A 188 16.27 0.41 11.35
C SER A 188 15.28 0.53 12.50
N THR A 189 14.53 -0.52 12.79
CA THR A 189 13.60 -0.61 13.94
C THR A 189 14.31 -0.73 15.29
N LEU A 190 15.61 -1.06 15.32
CA LEU A 190 16.35 -1.24 16.58
C LEU A 190 16.45 0.05 17.38
N ASN A 191 16.66 1.18 16.69
CA ASN A 191 16.85 2.50 17.30
C ASN A 191 16.14 3.62 16.52
N PHE A 192 15.48 3.30 15.41
CA PHE A 192 14.86 4.24 14.48
C PHE A 192 15.87 5.30 14.00
N SER A 193 17.09 4.86 13.66
CA SER A 193 18.11 5.69 13.00
C SER A 193 18.14 5.43 11.49
N PRO A 194 18.45 6.45 10.68
CA PRO A 194 18.62 6.26 9.25
C PRO A 194 19.84 5.37 8.98
N VAL A 195 19.65 4.35 8.14
CA VAL A 195 20.69 3.44 7.64
C VAL A 195 21.28 3.99 6.35
N THR A 196 20.41 4.39 5.42
CA THR A 196 20.79 4.94 4.13
C THR A 196 19.71 5.89 3.60
N SER A 197 20.06 6.69 2.61
CA SER A 197 19.15 7.61 1.91
C SER A 197 19.33 7.46 0.41
N LEU A 198 18.21 7.23 -0.27
CA LEU A 198 18.05 7.25 -1.71
C LEU A 198 17.43 8.59 -2.11
N GLY A 199 17.75 9.04 -3.31
CA GLY A 199 17.24 10.29 -3.84
C GLY A 199 18.33 11.11 -4.49
N ASN A 200 17.94 11.86 -5.51
CA ASN A 200 18.86 12.74 -6.21
C ASN A 200 18.95 14.06 -5.45
N ASN A 201 20.15 14.62 -5.31
CA ASN A 201 20.41 15.94 -4.68
C ASN A 201 19.77 17.14 -5.42
N PHE A 202 18.88 16.89 -6.38
CA PHE A 202 18.25 17.94 -7.18
C PHE A 202 16.94 18.37 -6.53
N SER A 203 16.80 19.69 -6.44
CA SER A 203 15.54 20.40 -6.28
C SER A 203 14.59 20.02 -7.43
N CYS A 204 13.95 18.87 -7.32
CA CYS A 204 12.98 18.40 -8.30
C CYS A 204 11.68 19.18 -8.09
N GLN A 205 11.15 19.81 -9.14
CA GLN A 205 9.80 20.38 -9.12
C GLN A 205 8.72 19.28 -9.05
N ASP A 206 9.07 18.05 -9.44
CA ASP A 206 8.13 16.93 -9.48
C ASP A 206 8.05 16.23 -8.11
N PRO A 207 6.84 16.08 -7.54
CA PRO A 207 6.66 15.44 -6.24
C PRO A 207 6.84 13.92 -6.32
N ALA A 208 7.42 13.33 -5.28
CA ALA A 208 7.39 11.89 -5.05
C ALA A 208 6.16 11.51 -4.22
N LEU A 209 5.42 10.48 -4.61
CA LEU A 209 4.10 10.19 -4.02
C LEU A 209 3.96 8.79 -3.41
N ASP A 210 4.63 7.77 -3.95
CA ASP A 210 4.62 6.43 -3.39
C ASP A 210 5.94 5.67 -3.60
N ALA A 211 6.20 4.69 -2.75
CA ALA A 211 7.34 3.80 -2.85
C ALA A 211 6.96 2.40 -2.36
N ASP A 212 7.62 1.38 -2.90
CA ASP A 212 7.37 -0.01 -2.50
C ASP A 212 8.64 -0.86 -2.54
N TRP A 213 8.66 -1.91 -1.70
CA TRP A 213 9.72 -2.90 -1.69
C TRP A 213 9.38 -4.07 -2.61
N SER A 214 10.39 -4.64 -3.25
CA SER A 214 10.21 -5.95 -3.87
C SER A 214 9.93 -7.00 -2.81
N SER A 215 8.88 -7.80 -3.04
CA SER A 215 8.52 -8.91 -2.14
C SER A 215 9.50 -10.08 -2.23
N CYS A 216 10.24 -10.21 -3.34
CA CYS A 216 11.18 -11.31 -3.56
C CYS A 216 12.65 -10.91 -3.36
N ASN A 217 12.96 -9.61 -3.43
CA ASN A 217 14.31 -9.10 -3.28
C ASN A 217 14.36 -8.00 -2.20
N PRO A 218 15.00 -8.25 -1.04
CA PRO A 218 15.07 -7.29 0.07
C PRO A 218 15.83 -6.00 -0.27
N THR A 219 16.60 -5.95 -1.36
CA THR A 219 17.41 -4.78 -1.70
C THR A 219 16.77 -3.92 -2.78
N HIS A 220 15.71 -4.41 -3.43
CA HIS A 220 15.07 -3.69 -4.54
C HIS A 220 13.90 -2.82 -4.07
N ILE A 221 13.89 -1.57 -4.51
CA ILE A 221 12.87 -0.57 -4.20
C ILE A 221 12.45 0.14 -5.49
N ALA A 222 11.16 0.42 -5.62
CA ALA A 222 10.64 1.28 -6.66
C ALA A 222 10.08 2.55 -6.01
N THR A 223 10.47 3.72 -6.51
CA THR A 223 9.99 5.03 -6.02
C THR A 223 9.34 5.82 -7.15
N SER A 224 8.24 6.49 -6.87
CA SER A 224 7.62 7.41 -7.83
C SER A 224 8.20 8.82 -7.72
N LEU A 225 8.44 9.48 -8.85
CA LEU A 225 8.89 10.87 -8.93
C LEU A 225 8.28 11.53 -10.16
N GLY A 226 7.24 12.34 -9.98
CA GLY A 226 6.42 12.85 -11.10
C GLY A 226 5.90 11.70 -11.96
N GLY A 227 6.04 11.80 -13.28
CA GLY A 227 5.64 10.77 -14.24
C GLY A 227 6.63 9.62 -14.40
N ARG A 228 7.58 9.45 -13.47
CA ARG A 228 8.68 8.48 -13.56
C ARG A 228 8.66 7.51 -12.39
N ILE A 229 9.18 6.32 -12.64
CA ILE A 229 9.46 5.29 -11.64
C ILE A 229 10.96 5.05 -11.65
N GLN A 230 11.59 5.17 -10.49
CA GLN A 230 12.99 4.89 -10.29
C GLN A 230 13.12 3.56 -9.56
N ASN A 231 13.85 2.63 -10.17
CA ASN A 231 14.19 1.34 -9.57
C ASN A 231 15.58 1.47 -8.92
N TRP A 232 15.68 1.02 -7.68
CA TRP A 232 16.88 1.11 -6.87
C TRP A 232 17.24 -0.26 -6.36
N ASP A 233 18.53 -0.54 -6.33
CA ASP A 233 19.10 -1.66 -5.58
C ASP A 233 20.01 -1.09 -4.49
N LEU A 234 19.78 -1.49 -3.24
CA LEU A 234 20.52 -1.00 -2.09
C LEU A 234 21.97 -1.46 -2.04
N GLU A 235 22.34 -2.51 -2.78
CA GLU A 235 23.72 -2.99 -2.86
C GLU A 235 24.54 -2.22 -3.91
N SER A 236 23.88 -1.73 -4.95
CA SER A 236 24.49 -0.90 -5.98
C SER A 236 24.54 0.59 -5.57
N LEU A 237 25.40 1.35 -6.26
CA LEU A 237 25.76 2.74 -5.92
C LEU A 237 24.54 3.66 -5.78
N ARG A 238 24.71 4.86 -5.18
CA ARG A 238 23.67 5.85 -4.79
C ARG A 238 22.78 6.43 -5.93
N LEU A 239 22.74 5.81 -7.11
CA LEU A 239 21.94 6.19 -8.27
C LEU A 239 20.91 5.09 -8.55
N PRO A 240 19.77 5.41 -9.18
CA PRO A 240 18.80 4.40 -9.57
C PRO A 240 19.41 3.47 -10.63
N GLU A 241 19.13 2.17 -10.53
CA GLU A 241 19.49 1.15 -11.52
C GLU A 241 18.81 1.45 -12.86
N ASP A 242 17.54 1.85 -12.80
CA ASP A 242 16.72 2.20 -13.96
C ASP A 242 15.73 3.32 -13.63
N THR A 243 15.35 4.08 -14.65
CA THR A 243 14.28 5.07 -14.57
C THR A 243 13.35 4.91 -15.75
N THR A 244 12.16 4.37 -15.48
CA THR A 244 11.11 4.20 -16.49
C THR A 244 10.16 5.40 -16.47
N THR A 245 9.91 6.01 -17.63
CA THR A 245 8.90 7.07 -17.78
C THR A 245 7.56 6.46 -18.15
N VAL A 246 6.51 6.84 -17.43
CA VAL A 246 5.13 6.38 -17.66
C VAL A 246 4.36 7.46 -18.41
N SER A 247 3.31 7.10 -19.13
CA SER A 247 2.50 8.04 -19.93
C SER A 247 1.68 9.07 -19.13
N CYS A 248 1.75 9.05 -17.80
CA CYS A 248 1.01 9.96 -16.93
C CYS A 248 1.93 11.07 -16.38
N GLU A 249 1.36 12.22 -15.99
CA GLU A 249 2.18 13.32 -15.47
C GLU A 249 2.69 13.06 -14.05
N MET A 250 1.90 12.37 -13.23
CA MET A 250 2.22 12.01 -11.84
C MET A 250 1.82 10.57 -11.53
N VAL A 251 2.79 9.79 -11.09
CA VAL A 251 2.58 8.43 -10.58
C VAL A 251 2.17 8.51 -9.10
N ARG A 252 0.91 8.18 -8.81
CA ARG A 252 0.30 8.22 -7.47
C ARG A 252 0.58 6.97 -6.65
N LYS A 253 0.63 5.79 -7.28
CA LYS A 253 0.89 4.51 -6.61
C LYS A 253 1.83 3.64 -7.42
N VAL A 254 2.69 2.91 -6.72
CA VAL A 254 3.60 1.91 -7.28
C VAL A 254 3.54 0.67 -6.39
N ARG A 255 3.27 -0.50 -6.96
CA ARG A 255 3.26 -1.76 -6.23
C ARG A 255 3.99 -2.86 -6.98
N PHE A 256 4.95 -3.49 -6.32
CA PHE A 256 5.53 -4.72 -6.84
C PHE A 256 4.47 -5.81 -6.83
N HIS A 257 4.55 -6.69 -7.83
CA HIS A 257 3.77 -7.92 -7.81
C HIS A 257 4.24 -8.79 -6.64
N SER A 258 3.28 -9.37 -5.93
CA SER A 258 3.48 -10.08 -4.66
C SER A 258 4.49 -11.23 -4.72
N THR A 259 4.54 -11.95 -5.84
CA THR A 259 5.43 -13.11 -6.02
C THR A 259 6.46 -12.97 -7.15
N ILE A 260 6.42 -11.88 -7.93
CA ILE A 260 7.26 -11.72 -9.12
C ILE A 260 7.83 -10.30 -9.13
N ASP A 261 9.08 -10.15 -8.73
CA ASP A 261 9.78 -8.86 -8.65
C ASP A 261 9.87 -8.10 -9.98
N THR A 262 9.76 -8.79 -11.11
CA THR A 262 9.80 -8.16 -12.42
C THR A 262 8.56 -7.36 -12.77
N PHE A 263 7.41 -7.54 -12.10
CA PHE A 263 6.19 -6.81 -12.44
C PHE A 263 5.88 -5.71 -11.43
N ILE A 264 5.55 -4.53 -11.95
CA ILE A 264 5.18 -3.36 -11.15
C ILE A 264 3.84 -2.83 -11.67
N ALA A 265 2.84 -2.73 -10.79
CA ALA A 265 1.59 -2.03 -11.06
C ALA A 265 1.73 -0.55 -10.69
N VAL A 266 1.18 0.30 -11.53
CA VAL A 266 1.33 1.75 -11.47
C VAL A 266 -0.03 2.40 -11.65
N LEU A 267 -0.33 3.38 -10.78
CA LEU A 267 -1.49 4.25 -10.92
C LEU A 267 -1.05 5.68 -11.17
N GLY A 268 -1.52 6.27 -12.27
CA GLY A 268 -1.17 7.64 -12.70
C GLY A 268 -2.30 8.67 -12.60
N SER A 269 -1.93 9.96 -12.63
CA SER A 269 -2.80 11.14 -12.76
C SER A 269 -2.06 12.35 -13.35
N PRO A 270 -2.72 13.37 -13.96
CA PRO A 270 -4.10 13.36 -14.41
C PRO A 270 -4.26 12.37 -15.57
N GLY A 271 -5.47 11.86 -15.72
CA GLY A 271 -5.75 10.75 -16.63
C GLY A 271 -5.56 9.40 -15.94
N PRO A 272 -6.51 8.48 -16.09
CA PRO A 272 -6.58 7.32 -15.24
C PRO A 272 -5.77 6.14 -15.76
N VAL A 273 -4.45 6.25 -15.75
CA VAL A 273 -3.62 5.22 -16.35
C VAL A 273 -3.31 4.16 -15.28
N VAL A 274 -3.90 2.97 -15.42
CA VAL A 274 -3.41 1.77 -14.73
C VAL A 274 -2.43 1.10 -15.67
N THR A 275 -1.16 1.07 -15.28
CA THR A 275 -0.10 0.47 -16.08
C THR A 275 0.54 -0.68 -15.32
N VAL A 276 0.71 -1.83 -15.96
CA VAL A 276 1.60 -2.89 -15.46
C VAL A 276 2.85 -2.91 -16.32
N LEU A 277 3.98 -2.69 -15.67
CA LEU A 277 5.30 -2.65 -16.27
C LEU A 277 6.05 -3.93 -15.95
N ARG A 278 6.95 -4.32 -16.86
CA ARG A 278 8.04 -5.23 -16.52
C ARG A 278 9.28 -4.39 -16.21
N SER A 279 9.92 -4.61 -15.07
CA SER A 279 11.20 -4.00 -14.71
C SER A 279 12.21 -4.27 -15.82
N LEU A 280 12.90 -3.22 -16.27
CA LEU A 280 13.85 -3.26 -17.40
C LEU A 280 13.24 -3.77 -18.72
N GLY A 281 11.91 -3.76 -18.84
CA GLY A 281 11.19 -4.34 -19.97
C GLY A 281 10.14 -3.40 -20.56
N PRO A 282 9.46 -3.81 -21.63
CA PRO A 282 8.40 -3.01 -22.23
C PRO A 282 7.21 -2.87 -21.28
N VAL A 283 6.46 -1.78 -21.46
CA VAL A 283 5.13 -1.61 -20.88
C VAL A 283 4.25 -2.78 -21.33
N MET A 284 3.71 -3.54 -20.37
CA MET A 284 2.95 -4.75 -20.67
C MET A 284 1.46 -4.46 -20.77
N ILE A 285 0.92 -3.62 -19.89
CA ILE A 285 -0.51 -3.33 -19.81
C ILE A 285 -0.68 -1.84 -19.57
N THR A 286 -1.61 -1.20 -20.29
CA THR A 286 -2.06 0.16 -20.03
C THR A 286 -3.56 0.21 -20.27
N ASP A 287 -4.34 0.51 -19.23
CA ASP A 287 -5.78 0.72 -19.33
C ASP A 287 -6.13 2.11 -18.78
N SER A 288 -7.17 2.72 -19.34
CA SER A 288 -7.66 4.05 -18.96
C SER A 288 -8.92 3.90 -18.12
N LEU A 289 -8.79 4.09 -16.81
CA LEU A 289 -9.80 3.77 -15.80
C LEU A 289 -10.27 4.99 -14.99
N MET A 290 -11.08 5.88 -15.56
CA MET A 290 -11.42 7.18 -14.93
C MET A 290 -11.82 7.02 -13.45
N ALA A 291 -11.34 7.93 -12.59
CA ALA A 291 -11.57 7.93 -11.15
C ALA A 291 -10.96 6.73 -10.36
N ALA A 292 -9.86 6.16 -10.83
CA ALA A 292 -9.11 5.17 -10.07
C ALA A 292 -8.42 5.78 -8.83
N SER A 293 -8.67 5.20 -7.66
CA SER A 293 -8.22 5.73 -6.36
C SER A 293 -7.03 4.98 -5.77
N ASP A 294 -7.02 3.65 -5.84
CA ASP A 294 -5.93 2.80 -5.30
C ASP A 294 -5.86 1.44 -6.01
N LEU A 295 -4.75 0.72 -5.80
CA LEU A 295 -4.53 -0.61 -6.36
C LEU A 295 -3.81 -1.56 -5.39
N SER A 296 -4.03 -2.87 -5.54
CA SER A 296 -3.38 -3.90 -4.73
C SER A 296 -3.32 -5.23 -5.46
N TRP A 297 -2.19 -5.93 -5.34
CA TRP A 297 -2.03 -7.31 -5.79
C TRP A 297 -2.56 -8.28 -4.75
N HIS A 298 -3.16 -9.38 -5.20
CA HIS A 298 -3.45 -10.51 -4.34
C HIS A 298 -2.13 -11.18 -3.87
N TYR A 299 -2.14 -11.77 -2.67
CA TYR A 299 -0.96 -12.41 -2.06
C TYR A 299 -0.27 -13.44 -2.98
N SER A 300 -1.00 -14.42 -3.52
CA SER A 300 -0.41 -15.49 -4.35
C SER A 300 -0.97 -15.59 -5.77
N LEU A 301 -2.15 -15.04 -6.04
CA LEU A 301 -2.80 -15.11 -7.34
C LEU A 301 -2.31 -13.97 -8.25
N PRO A 302 -2.26 -14.17 -9.58
CA PRO A 302 -1.90 -13.12 -10.54
C PRO A 302 -3.07 -12.14 -10.74
N LEU A 303 -3.68 -11.67 -9.65
CA LEU A 303 -4.89 -10.86 -9.61
C LEU A 303 -4.53 -9.47 -9.09
N LEU A 304 -4.85 -8.45 -9.88
CA LEU A 304 -4.76 -7.04 -9.51
C LEU A 304 -6.17 -6.51 -9.26
N ALA A 305 -6.41 -6.00 -8.06
CA ALA A 305 -7.61 -5.20 -7.77
C ALA A 305 -7.29 -3.72 -7.91
N VAL A 306 -8.20 -2.97 -8.55
CA VAL A 306 -8.12 -1.51 -8.63
C VAL A 306 -9.47 -0.94 -8.21
N ALA A 307 -9.44 0.01 -7.28
CA ALA A 307 -10.60 0.79 -6.89
C ALA A 307 -10.88 1.83 -7.98
N ASN A 308 -12.11 1.87 -8.47
CA ASN A 308 -12.62 2.86 -9.40
C ASN A 308 -13.97 3.36 -8.91
N ASP A 309 -14.01 4.60 -8.45
CA ASP A 309 -15.22 5.28 -7.96
C ASP A 309 -15.95 4.38 -6.95
N ARG A 310 -17.08 3.75 -7.34
CA ARG A 310 -17.90 2.90 -6.47
C ARG A 310 -17.72 1.40 -6.68
N SER A 311 -16.70 1.02 -7.44
CA SER A 311 -16.48 -0.37 -7.87
C SER A 311 -15.04 -0.82 -7.68
N VAL A 312 -14.86 -2.10 -7.34
CA VAL A 312 -13.56 -2.78 -7.45
C VAL A 312 -13.54 -3.54 -8.77
N ARG A 313 -12.54 -3.24 -9.59
CA ARG A 313 -12.30 -3.96 -10.84
C ARG A 313 -11.10 -4.88 -10.69
N PHE A 314 -11.15 -6.00 -11.39
CA PHE A 314 -10.12 -7.02 -11.31
C PHE A 314 -9.49 -7.30 -12.68
N TRP A 315 -8.17 -7.39 -12.69
CA TRP A 315 -7.36 -7.79 -13.83
C TRP A 315 -6.60 -9.06 -13.49
N LYS A 316 -6.56 -10.01 -14.42
CA LYS A 316 -5.76 -11.23 -14.31
C LYS A 316 -4.52 -11.08 -15.16
N LEU A 317 -3.33 -11.09 -14.57
CA LEU A 317 -2.10 -11.08 -15.33
C LEU A 317 -1.93 -12.44 -16.04
N LEU A 318 -2.18 -12.47 -17.35
CA LEU A 318 -1.96 -13.65 -18.17
C LEU A 318 -0.47 -13.76 -18.48
N GLN A 319 0.20 -14.75 -17.87
CA GLN A 319 1.54 -15.14 -18.27
C GLN A 319 1.45 -15.80 -19.65
N LYS A 320 2.06 -15.18 -20.66
CA LYS A 320 2.41 -15.84 -21.93
C LYS A 320 3.91 -16.05 -21.97
#